data_AF-A0A6A8MQG8-F1
#
_entry.id   AF-A0A6A8MQG8-F1
#
_cell.length_a   1.000
_cell.length_b   1.000
_cell.length_c   1.000
_cell.angle_alpha   90.00
_cell.angle_beta   90.00
_cell.angle_gamma   90.00
#
_symmetry.space_group_name_H-M   'P 1'
#
loop_
_entity.id
_entity.type
_entity.pdbx_description
1 polymer ?
#
loop_
_entity_poly.entity_id
_entity_poly.type
_entity_poly.pdbx_seq_one_letter_code
_entity_poly.pdbx_strand_id
1 'polypeptide(L)'
;MVSVLNPADIHSLLKEFSLSPSRALGQNFLTDANTARRIARLAAAGPGTRVFEIGPGLGSLTLALAETGAEVRALEFDRHLIPALESVIAGLDSVSVSHGDALTFNPDEFLGPAKSPSQRWHCVSNLPYNVATPVVVRLLADAPQISNFVVMVQREVGERWTAPLGTRASGSISVRIAYEAQARIVAAIPRTVFFPPPRVDSVIVQLDRRDKPLVDVPDPEFMFSLVGAGFGQRRKTLRRSLRSILGDRTVSVLTAAGIDTNQRAENLDLDHWAQLARSAKS
;
A
#
# COMPACT_ATOMS: atom_id res chain seq x y z
N MET A 1 -10.15 -9.46 -27.82
CA MET A 1 -9.71 -10.31 -26.69
C MET A 1 -8.48 -9.61 -26.11
N VAL A 2 -8.44 -9.32 -24.82
CA VAL A 2 -7.32 -8.59 -24.21
C VAL A 2 -6.09 -9.48 -24.20
N SER A 3 -4.95 -9.01 -24.74
CA SER A 3 -3.69 -9.75 -24.72
C SER A 3 -2.75 -9.14 -23.70
N VAL A 4 -2.43 -9.87 -22.63
CA VAL A 4 -1.49 -9.43 -21.60
C VAL A 4 -0.06 -9.46 -22.14
N LEU A 5 0.75 -8.45 -21.79
CA LEU A 5 2.13 -8.30 -22.27
C LEU A 5 3.02 -9.47 -21.85
N ASN A 6 3.88 -9.87 -22.77
CA ASN A 6 4.99 -10.79 -22.56
C ASN A 6 6.35 -10.04 -22.55
N PRO A 7 7.48 -10.72 -22.27
CA PRO A 7 8.79 -10.06 -22.25
C PRO A 7 9.17 -9.35 -23.57
N ALA A 8 8.85 -9.93 -24.73
CA ALA A 8 9.16 -9.33 -26.03
C ALA A 8 8.35 -8.06 -26.30
N ASP A 9 7.09 -8.03 -25.88
CA ASP A 9 6.22 -6.86 -26.00
C ASP A 9 6.80 -5.69 -25.19
N ILE A 10 7.24 -5.96 -23.95
CA ILE A 10 7.86 -4.95 -23.08
C ILE A 10 9.12 -4.36 -23.72
N HIS A 11 10.01 -5.18 -24.27
CA HIS A 11 11.21 -4.67 -24.94
C HIS A 11 10.86 -3.86 -26.19
N SER A 12 9.84 -4.28 -26.94
CA SER A 12 9.36 -3.57 -28.12
C SER A 12 8.81 -2.19 -27.76
N LEU A 13 7.95 -2.11 -26.73
CA LEU A 13 7.40 -0.85 -26.22
C LEU A 13 8.50 0.09 -25.73
N LEU A 14 9.45 -0.41 -24.94
CA LEU A 14 10.57 0.40 -24.47
C LEU A 14 11.39 0.99 -25.64
N LYS A 15 11.61 0.20 -26.69
CA LYS A 15 12.35 0.65 -27.87
C LYS A 15 11.55 1.66 -28.70
N GLU A 16 10.28 1.36 -28.99
CA GLU A 16 9.39 2.20 -29.80
C GLU A 16 9.22 3.59 -29.19
N PHE A 17 8.99 3.65 -27.88
CA PHE A 17 8.79 4.90 -27.16
C PHE A 17 10.09 5.51 -26.63
N SER A 18 11.26 4.94 -26.96
CA SER A 18 12.58 5.41 -26.50
C SER A 18 12.68 5.55 -24.97
N LEU A 19 12.09 4.60 -24.26
CA LEU A 19 12.01 4.55 -22.81
C LEU A 19 13.14 3.70 -22.22
N SER A 20 13.48 3.98 -20.97
CA SER A 20 14.41 3.17 -20.19
C SER A 20 13.95 3.08 -18.73
N PRO A 21 14.00 1.90 -18.10
CA PRO A 21 13.59 1.74 -16.71
C PRO A 21 14.38 2.68 -15.77
N SER A 22 13.66 3.52 -15.03
CA SER A 22 14.24 4.44 -14.06
C SER A 22 14.48 3.78 -12.71
N ARG A 23 15.77 3.67 -12.33
CA ARG A 23 16.16 3.19 -10.99
C ARG A 23 15.70 4.14 -9.88
N ALA A 24 15.69 5.45 -10.14
CA ALA A 24 15.29 6.46 -9.17
C ALA A 24 13.80 6.34 -8.81
N LEU A 25 12.97 5.97 -9.79
CA LEU A 25 11.54 5.71 -9.61
C LEU A 25 11.23 4.27 -9.18
N GLY A 26 12.25 3.41 -9.05
CA GLY A 26 12.06 2.01 -8.67
C GLY A 26 11.30 1.18 -9.71
N GLN A 27 11.36 1.56 -10.99
CA GLN A 27 10.63 0.88 -12.06
C GLN A 27 11.16 -0.54 -12.30
N ASN A 28 10.28 -1.53 -12.08
CA ASN A 28 10.48 -2.93 -12.42
C ASN A 28 9.17 -3.41 -13.07
N PHE A 29 9.16 -3.60 -14.38
CA PHE A 29 7.97 -3.96 -15.14
C PHE A 29 7.67 -5.45 -15.01
N LEU A 30 6.43 -5.80 -14.71
CA LEU A 30 5.98 -7.18 -14.65
C LEU A 30 5.93 -7.77 -16.06
N THR A 31 6.68 -8.83 -16.34
CA THR A 31 6.84 -9.40 -17.68
C THR A 31 6.11 -10.73 -17.88
N ASP A 32 5.68 -11.38 -16.79
CA ASP A 32 4.98 -12.66 -16.84
C ASP A 32 3.46 -12.47 -16.79
N ALA A 33 2.80 -12.74 -17.92
CA ALA A 33 1.35 -12.65 -18.06
C ALA A 33 0.59 -13.55 -17.07
N ASN A 34 1.12 -14.72 -16.74
CA ASN A 34 0.49 -15.63 -15.78
C ASN A 34 0.49 -15.05 -14.36
N THR A 35 1.57 -14.38 -13.98
CA THR A 35 1.67 -13.65 -12.71
C THR A 35 0.70 -12.48 -12.68
N ALA A 36 0.59 -11.69 -13.75
CA ALA A 36 -0.38 -10.59 -13.84
C ALA A 36 -1.82 -11.10 -13.66
N ARG A 37 -2.20 -12.17 -14.37
CA ARG A 37 -3.51 -12.83 -14.22
C ARG A 37 -3.71 -13.42 -12.83
N ARG A 38 -2.66 -13.97 -12.22
CA ARG A 38 -2.72 -14.48 -10.84
C ARG A 38 -3.02 -13.35 -9.85
N ILE A 39 -2.42 -12.17 -10.01
CA ILE A 39 -2.70 -10.99 -9.18
C ILE A 39 -4.17 -10.58 -9.34
N ALA A 40 -4.66 -10.45 -10.58
CA ALA A 40 -6.06 -10.09 -10.85
C ALA A 40 -7.05 -11.08 -10.21
N ARG A 41 -6.77 -12.39 -10.28
CA ARG A 41 -7.58 -13.42 -9.60
C ARG A 41 -7.54 -13.31 -8.07
N LEU A 42 -6.36 -13.08 -7.48
CA LEU A 42 -6.24 -12.88 -6.03
C LEU A 42 -6.95 -11.62 -5.55
N ALA A 43 -7.05 -10.60 -6.40
CA ALA A 43 -7.84 -9.40 -6.16
C ALA A 43 -9.36 -9.60 -6.28
N ALA A 44 -9.80 -10.78 -6.72
CA ALA A 44 -11.17 -11.07 -7.10
C ALA A 44 -11.71 -10.06 -8.12
N ALA A 45 -10.85 -9.57 -9.03
CA ALA A 45 -11.25 -8.67 -10.09
C ALA A 45 -12.17 -9.39 -11.08
N GLY A 46 -13.25 -8.72 -11.48
CA GLY A 46 -14.24 -9.23 -12.40
C GLY A 46 -15.28 -8.17 -12.78
N PRO A 47 -16.32 -8.56 -13.53
CA PRO A 47 -17.39 -7.64 -13.93
C PRO A 47 -18.03 -6.96 -12.71
N GLY A 48 -18.19 -5.63 -12.78
CA GLY A 48 -18.72 -4.81 -11.68
C GLY A 48 -17.72 -4.45 -10.60
N THR A 49 -16.47 -4.94 -10.66
CA THR A 49 -15.39 -4.52 -9.75
C THR A 49 -14.77 -3.22 -10.25
N ARG A 50 -14.56 -2.28 -9.33
CA ARG A 50 -13.85 -1.01 -9.59
C ARG A 50 -12.43 -1.14 -9.04
N VAL A 51 -11.44 -1.07 -9.91
CA VAL A 51 -10.03 -1.25 -9.58
C VAL A 51 -9.27 0.06 -9.71
N PHE A 52 -8.58 0.43 -8.65
CA PHE A 52 -7.60 1.50 -8.65
C PHE A 52 -6.20 0.89 -8.75
N GLU A 53 -5.45 1.26 -9.80
CA GLU A 53 -4.09 0.82 -10.02
C GLU A 53 -3.11 1.99 -9.88
N ILE A 54 -2.07 1.81 -9.07
CA ILE A 54 -1.00 2.79 -8.88
C ILE A 54 0.25 2.28 -9.59
N GLY A 55 0.86 3.14 -10.41
CA GLY A 55 2.06 2.81 -11.17
C GLY A 55 1.82 1.65 -12.15
N PRO A 56 0.86 1.79 -13.09
CA PRO A 56 0.61 0.77 -14.12
C PRO A 56 1.84 0.46 -14.98
N GLY A 57 2.80 1.38 -15.07
CA GLY A 57 3.98 1.23 -15.89
C GLY A 57 3.61 1.10 -17.37
N LEU A 58 4.04 0.00 -18.01
CA LEU A 58 3.69 -0.32 -19.39
C LEU A 58 2.33 -1.02 -19.54
N GLY A 59 1.63 -1.31 -18.44
CA GLY A 59 0.25 -1.82 -18.48
C GLY A 59 0.08 -3.33 -18.35
N SER A 60 1.13 -4.10 -18.01
CA SER A 60 1.00 -5.57 -17.89
C SER A 60 -0.08 -6.00 -16.89
N LEU A 61 -0.14 -5.36 -15.71
CA LEU A 61 -1.18 -5.64 -14.72
C LEU A 61 -2.51 -5.00 -15.13
N THR A 62 -2.49 -3.77 -15.67
CA THR A 62 -3.66 -3.08 -16.23
C THR A 62 -4.43 -3.96 -17.23
N LEU A 63 -3.74 -4.58 -18.19
CA LEU A 63 -4.35 -5.49 -19.16
C LEU A 63 -4.93 -6.74 -18.50
N ALA A 64 -4.22 -7.32 -17.53
CA ALA A 64 -4.72 -8.51 -16.82
C ALA A 64 -5.96 -8.19 -15.98
N LEU A 65 -6.06 -6.97 -15.43
CA LEU A 65 -7.24 -6.50 -14.72
C LEU A 65 -8.41 -6.24 -15.69
N ALA A 66 -8.14 -5.58 -16.82
CA ALA A 66 -9.13 -5.33 -17.86
C ALA A 66 -9.66 -6.63 -18.49
N GLU A 67 -8.81 -7.65 -18.64
CA GLU A 67 -9.18 -8.99 -19.14
C GLU A 67 -10.27 -9.65 -18.27
N THR A 68 -10.38 -9.28 -16.98
CA THR A 68 -11.44 -9.78 -16.09
C THR A 68 -12.80 -9.10 -16.28
N GLY A 69 -12.87 -7.98 -17.02
CA GLY A 69 -14.07 -7.16 -17.16
C GLY A 69 -14.26 -6.12 -16.06
N ALA A 70 -13.23 -5.85 -15.25
CA ALA A 70 -13.24 -4.79 -14.25
C ALA A 70 -13.15 -3.38 -14.89
N GLU A 71 -13.72 -2.37 -14.21
CA GLU A 71 -13.40 -0.95 -14.48
C GLU A 71 -12.05 -0.66 -13.83
N VAL A 72 -11.07 -0.18 -14.58
CA VAL A 72 -9.71 0.12 -14.09
C VAL A 72 -9.43 1.61 -14.21
N ARG A 73 -9.09 2.25 -13.10
CA ARG A 73 -8.51 3.60 -13.08
C ARG A 73 -7.06 3.50 -12.64
N ALA A 74 -6.15 3.89 -13.53
CA ALA A 74 -4.74 3.84 -13.27
C ALA A 74 -4.14 5.24 -13.07
N LEU A 75 -3.28 5.40 -12.06
CA LEU A 75 -2.55 6.62 -11.76
C LEU A 75 -1.05 6.37 -11.95
N GLU A 76 -0.46 7.01 -12.96
CA GLU A 76 0.96 6.89 -13.29
C GLU A 76 1.71 8.17 -12.94
N PHE A 77 2.85 8.02 -12.26
CA PHE A 77 3.70 9.15 -11.86
C PHE A 77 4.66 9.55 -12.98
N ASP A 78 5.19 8.58 -13.74
CA ASP A 78 6.09 8.86 -14.84
C ASP A 78 5.31 9.20 -16.11
N ARG A 79 5.11 10.50 -16.36
CA ARG A 79 4.45 11.01 -17.57
C ARG A 79 5.01 10.45 -18.88
N HIS A 80 6.27 10.01 -18.92
CA HIS A 80 6.87 9.48 -20.15
C HIS A 80 6.36 8.08 -20.49
N LEU A 81 5.84 7.33 -19.51
CA LEU A 81 5.22 6.02 -19.75
C LEU A 81 3.80 6.12 -20.31
N ILE A 82 3.13 7.26 -20.12
CA ILE A 82 1.71 7.43 -20.47
C ILE A 82 1.45 7.16 -21.96
N PRO A 83 2.22 7.67 -22.93
CA PRO A 83 1.98 7.37 -24.35
C PRO A 83 2.08 5.87 -24.69
N ALA A 84 3.03 5.18 -24.07
CA ALA A 84 3.19 3.74 -24.25
C ALA A 84 2.05 2.95 -23.59
N LEU A 85 1.60 3.39 -22.42
CA LEU A 85 0.47 2.77 -21.73
C LEU A 85 -0.84 3.00 -22.50
N GLU A 86 -1.09 4.21 -22.99
CA GLU A 86 -2.26 4.57 -23.80
C GLU A 86 -2.33 3.77 -25.10
N SER A 87 -1.19 3.51 -25.76
CA SER A 87 -1.16 2.66 -26.97
C SER A 87 -1.51 1.20 -26.65
N VAL A 88 -1.09 0.70 -25.49
CA VAL A 88 -1.37 -0.66 -25.02
C VAL A 88 -2.84 -0.86 -24.66
N ILE A 89 -3.48 0.15 -24.06
CA ILE A 89 -4.89 0.06 -23.64
C ILE A 89 -5.86 0.60 -24.70
N ALA A 90 -5.38 0.95 -25.90
CA ALA A 90 -6.21 1.48 -26.96
C ALA A 90 -7.38 0.53 -27.29
N GLY A 91 -8.60 1.07 -27.25
CA GLY A 91 -9.84 0.30 -27.45
C GLY A 91 -10.38 -0.41 -26.21
N LEU A 92 -9.80 -0.20 -25.02
CA LEU A 92 -10.33 -0.68 -23.75
C LEU A 92 -11.12 0.43 -23.03
N ASP A 93 -12.41 0.55 -23.34
CA ASP A 93 -13.30 1.57 -22.74
C ASP A 93 -13.43 1.45 -21.21
N SER A 94 -13.11 0.28 -20.64
CA SER A 94 -13.15 0.03 -19.20
C SER A 94 -11.88 0.47 -18.47
N VAL A 95 -10.89 1.03 -19.17
CA VAL A 95 -9.60 1.46 -18.59
C VAL A 95 -9.40 2.95 -18.82
N SER A 96 -9.09 3.68 -17.75
CA SER A 96 -8.66 5.08 -17.84
C SER A 96 -7.33 5.29 -17.13
N VAL A 97 -6.45 6.09 -17.74
CA VAL A 97 -5.13 6.43 -17.20
C VAL A 97 -5.09 7.91 -16.89
N SER A 98 -4.42 8.28 -15.81
CA SER A 98 -4.15 9.67 -15.47
C SER A 98 -2.74 9.85 -14.94
N HIS A 99 -2.13 10.98 -15.27
CA HIS A 99 -0.87 11.39 -14.69
C HIS A 99 -1.10 11.92 -13.26
N GLY A 100 -0.35 11.43 -12.28
CA GLY A 100 -0.36 11.99 -10.94
C GLY A 100 0.47 11.22 -9.92
N ASP A 101 0.61 11.80 -8.74
CA ASP A 101 1.38 11.22 -7.64
C ASP A 101 0.44 10.61 -6.59
N ALA A 102 0.60 9.30 -6.36
CA ALA A 102 -0.15 8.56 -5.35
C ALA A 102 -0.01 9.12 -3.92
N LEU A 103 1.06 9.87 -3.64
CA LEU A 103 1.29 10.53 -2.36
C LEU A 103 0.54 11.85 -2.20
N THR A 104 0.02 12.44 -3.27
CA THR A 104 -0.58 13.78 -3.21
C THR A 104 -1.95 13.92 -3.90
N PHE A 105 -2.37 12.97 -4.75
CA PHE A 105 -3.66 13.04 -5.44
C PHE A 105 -4.85 13.07 -4.46
N ASN A 106 -5.93 13.76 -4.80
CA ASN A 106 -7.16 13.76 -3.99
C ASN A 106 -7.99 12.49 -4.28
N PRO A 107 -8.19 11.57 -3.31
CA PRO A 107 -8.96 10.35 -3.55
C PRO A 107 -10.43 10.58 -3.90
N ASP A 108 -11.06 11.61 -3.34
CA ASP A 108 -12.48 11.89 -3.59
C ASP A 108 -12.70 12.46 -4.99
N GLU A 109 -11.80 13.33 -5.45
CA GLU A 109 -11.83 13.86 -6.82
C GLU A 109 -11.54 12.76 -7.85
N PHE A 110 -10.57 11.88 -7.58
CA PHE A 110 -10.11 10.89 -8.56
C PHE A 110 -10.99 9.64 -8.61
N LEU A 111 -11.38 9.10 -7.45
CA LEU A 111 -12.11 7.83 -7.35
C LEU A 111 -13.62 8.03 -7.15
N GLY A 112 -14.02 9.22 -6.69
CA GLY A 112 -15.38 9.50 -6.27
C GLY A 112 -15.74 8.82 -4.93
N PRO A 113 -16.80 9.28 -4.26
CA PRO A 113 -17.29 8.64 -3.05
C PRO A 113 -17.90 7.26 -3.35
N ALA A 114 -17.69 6.30 -2.46
CA ALA A 114 -18.43 5.03 -2.48
C ALA A 114 -19.77 5.22 -1.76
N LYS A 115 -20.90 5.12 -2.48
CA LYS A 115 -22.24 5.28 -1.87
C LYS A 115 -22.78 3.98 -1.26
N SER A 116 -22.14 2.85 -1.55
CA SER A 116 -22.43 1.54 -0.97
C SER A 116 -21.15 0.70 -0.86
N PRO A 117 -21.12 -0.35 -0.03
CA PRO A 117 -19.99 -1.29 0.01
C PRO A 117 -19.64 -1.88 -1.37
N SER A 118 -20.63 -2.17 -2.20
CA SER A 118 -20.45 -2.69 -3.57
C SER A 118 -19.85 -1.69 -4.56
N GLN A 119 -19.81 -0.40 -4.21
CA GLN A 119 -19.18 0.64 -5.03
C GLN A 119 -17.77 1.01 -4.56
N ARG A 120 -17.26 0.34 -3.51
CA ARG A 120 -15.90 0.56 -3.01
C ARG A 120 -14.88 0.04 -4.03
N TRP A 121 -13.72 0.69 -4.02
CA TRP A 121 -12.60 0.39 -4.89
C TRP A 121 -11.73 -0.74 -4.32
N HIS A 122 -11.10 -1.48 -5.23
CA HIS A 122 -10.02 -2.42 -4.95
C HIS A 122 -8.71 -1.77 -5.43
N CYS A 123 -7.77 -1.51 -4.53
CA CYS A 123 -6.43 -1.08 -4.91
C CYS A 123 -5.62 -2.31 -5.33
N VAL A 124 -5.35 -2.48 -6.62
CA VAL A 124 -4.58 -3.63 -7.14
C VAL A 124 -3.37 -3.10 -7.87
N SER A 125 -2.16 -3.35 -7.36
CA SER A 125 -0.98 -2.65 -7.87
C SER A 125 0.34 -3.39 -7.65
N ASN A 126 1.25 -3.26 -8.61
CA ASN A 126 2.67 -3.53 -8.40
C ASN A 126 3.34 -2.25 -7.87
N LEU A 127 3.33 -2.04 -6.55
CA LEU A 127 3.76 -0.77 -5.98
C LEU A 127 5.27 -0.57 -6.13
N PRO A 128 5.74 0.63 -6.55
CA PRO A 128 7.16 0.94 -6.53
C PRO A 128 7.69 0.90 -5.10
N TYR A 129 8.81 0.18 -4.91
CA TYR A 129 9.26 -0.21 -3.56
C TYR A 129 9.63 0.96 -2.65
N ASN A 130 10.10 2.07 -3.21
CA ASN A 130 10.48 3.27 -2.48
C ASN A 130 9.27 4.03 -1.90
N VAL A 131 8.07 3.84 -2.45
CA VAL A 131 6.86 4.58 -2.04
C VAL A 131 5.72 3.68 -1.56
N ALA A 132 5.86 2.35 -1.64
CA ALA A 132 4.78 1.42 -1.30
C ALA A 132 4.19 1.63 0.11
N THR A 133 5.04 1.78 1.14
CA THR A 133 4.58 2.00 2.52
C THR A 133 3.87 3.35 2.71
N PRO A 134 4.47 4.51 2.37
CA PRO A 134 3.78 5.78 2.53
C PRO A 134 2.49 5.88 1.71
N VAL A 135 2.43 5.29 0.51
CA VAL A 135 1.19 5.21 -0.29
C VAL A 135 0.11 4.44 0.46
N VAL A 136 0.39 3.22 0.96
CA VAL A 136 -0.62 2.42 1.66
C VAL A 136 -1.08 3.08 2.96
N VAL A 137 -0.18 3.67 3.75
CA VAL A 137 -0.56 4.43 4.97
C VAL A 137 -1.53 5.56 4.65
N ARG A 138 -1.21 6.31 3.58
CA ARG A 138 -2.00 7.43 3.12
C ARG A 138 -3.38 6.96 2.67
N LEU A 139 -3.45 5.98 1.79
CA LEU A 139 -4.72 5.46 1.29
C LEU A 139 -5.58 4.86 2.42
N LEU A 140 -4.95 4.26 3.42
CA LEU A 140 -5.69 3.77 4.58
C LEU A 140 -6.34 4.92 5.37
N ALA A 141 -5.69 6.07 5.56
CA ALA A 141 -6.36 7.24 6.17
C ALA A 141 -7.33 7.96 5.24
N ASP A 142 -6.86 8.32 4.05
CA ASP A 142 -7.45 9.37 3.24
C ASP A 142 -8.42 8.84 2.18
N ALA A 143 -8.46 7.53 1.95
CA ALA A 143 -9.28 6.90 0.92
C ALA A 143 -10.21 5.80 1.51
N PRO A 144 -11.21 6.17 2.34
CA PRO A 144 -12.17 5.22 2.91
C PRO A 144 -13.02 4.49 1.85
N GLN A 145 -13.11 5.03 0.63
CA GLN A 145 -13.74 4.40 -0.53
C GLN A 145 -12.97 3.18 -1.04
N ILE A 146 -11.72 2.94 -0.62
CA ILE A 146 -10.97 1.72 -0.95
C ILE A 146 -11.19 0.68 0.14
N SER A 147 -11.74 -0.48 -0.21
CA SER A 147 -12.07 -1.56 0.74
C SER A 147 -11.03 -2.66 0.83
N ASN A 148 -10.32 -2.91 -0.26
CA ASN A 148 -9.39 -4.01 -0.39
C ASN A 148 -8.13 -3.53 -1.10
N PHE A 149 -6.99 -4.01 -0.64
CA PHE A 149 -5.69 -3.77 -1.26
C PHE A 149 -5.10 -5.13 -1.60
N VAL A 150 -4.80 -5.38 -2.88
CA VAL A 150 -4.00 -6.52 -3.32
C VAL A 150 -2.77 -5.96 -4.03
N VAL A 151 -1.72 -5.77 -3.24
CA VAL A 151 -0.54 -5.04 -3.68
C VAL A 151 0.70 -5.90 -3.57
N MET A 152 1.59 -5.73 -4.55
CA MET A 152 2.87 -6.39 -4.56
C MET A 152 3.93 -5.46 -3.98
N VAL A 153 4.73 -6.00 -3.07
CA VAL A 153 5.81 -5.28 -2.38
C VAL A 153 7.01 -6.21 -2.19
N GLN A 154 8.16 -5.66 -1.83
CA GLN A 154 9.31 -6.48 -1.40
C GLN A 154 8.92 -7.40 -0.26
N ARG A 155 9.51 -8.60 -0.23
CA ARG A 155 9.19 -9.61 0.78
C ARG A 155 9.32 -9.10 2.22
N GLU A 156 10.42 -8.43 2.58
CA GLU A 156 10.61 -7.88 3.94
C GLU A 156 9.53 -6.84 4.30
N VAL A 157 9.09 -6.04 3.31
CA VAL A 157 8.04 -5.03 3.51
C VAL A 157 6.72 -5.72 3.81
N GLY A 158 6.33 -6.73 3.03
CA GLY A 158 5.10 -7.49 3.27
C GLY A 158 5.12 -8.29 4.58
N GLU A 159 6.28 -8.87 4.93
CA GLU A 159 6.50 -9.53 6.22
C GLU A 159 6.32 -8.54 7.38
N ARG A 160 6.82 -7.30 7.26
CA ARG A 160 6.61 -6.25 8.26
C ARG A 160 5.15 -5.80 8.36
N TRP A 161 4.46 -5.64 7.24
CA TRP A 161 3.05 -5.25 7.22
C TRP A 161 2.13 -6.27 7.89
N THR A 162 2.50 -7.54 7.82
CA THR A 162 1.74 -8.68 8.37
C THR A 162 2.26 -9.17 9.71
N ALA A 163 3.32 -8.53 10.25
CA ALA A 163 3.91 -8.92 11.52
C ALA A 163 2.93 -8.72 12.68
N PRO A 164 2.80 -9.70 13.60
CA PRO A 164 2.04 -9.52 14.83
C PRO A 164 2.60 -8.35 15.65
N LEU A 165 1.70 -7.56 16.24
CA LEU A 165 2.09 -6.49 17.17
C LEU A 165 2.72 -7.08 18.45
N GLY A 166 3.50 -6.27 19.17
CA GLY A 166 4.27 -6.76 20.32
C GLY A 166 5.48 -7.63 19.95
N THR A 167 5.90 -7.64 18.68
CA THR A 167 7.07 -8.38 18.21
C THR A 167 8.11 -7.47 17.56
N ARG A 168 9.38 -7.92 17.55
CA ARG A 168 10.49 -7.19 16.88
C ARG A 168 10.31 -7.01 15.37
N ALA A 169 9.46 -7.83 14.74
CA ALA A 169 9.16 -7.74 13.32
C ALA A 169 8.18 -6.60 13.01
N SER A 170 7.34 -6.22 13.99
CA SER A 170 6.39 -5.12 13.85
C SER A 170 7.07 -3.76 13.76
N GLY A 171 6.42 -2.83 13.06
CA GLY A 171 6.81 -1.44 12.95
C GLY A 171 5.60 -0.52 13.08
N SER A 172 5.82 0.78 12.90
CA SER A 172 4.74 1.78 12.89
C SER A 172 3.63 1.44 11.89
N ILE A 173 4.01 0.96 10.70
CA ILE A 173 3.07 0.51 9.67
C ILE A 173 2.20 -0.66 10.12
N SER A 174 2.75 -1.62 10.87
CA SER A 174 2.01 -2.77 11.37
C SER A 174 0.88 -2.32 12.30
N VAL A 175 1.12 -1.30 13.12
CA VAL A 175 0.10 -0.71 14.02
C VAL A 175 -1.03 -0.07 13.22
N ARG A 176 -0.68 0.76 12.21
CA ARG A 176 -1.65 1.40 11.30
C ARG A 176 -2.50 0.38 10.57
N ILE A 177 -1.87 -0.61 9.95
CA ILE A 177 -2.56 -1.70 9.26
C ILE A 177 -3.45 -2.45 10.23
N ALA A 178 -2.98 -2.87 11.40
CA ALA A 178 -3.79 -3.63 12.36
C ALA A 178 -5.05 -2.86 12.83
N TYR A 179 -4.91 -1.53 12.99
CA TYR A 179 -6.00 -0.63 13.34
C TYR A 179 -7.08 -0.58 12.25
N GLU A 180 -6.68 -0.46 10.98
CA GLU A 180 -7.59 -0.14 9.86
C GLU A 180 -7.99 -1.36 9.01
N ALA A 181 -7.21 -2.45 9.04
CA ALA A 181 -7.32 -3.56 8.10
C ALA A 181 -6.82 -4.90 8.67
N GLN A 182 -7.23 -6.00 8.06
CA GLN A 182 -6.60 -7.31 8.24
C GLN A 182 -5.59 -7.54 7.12
N ALA A 183 -4.36 -7.90 7.48
CA ALA A 183 -3.30 -8.13 6.52
C ALA A 183 -2.89 -9.61 6.44
N ARG A 184 -2.62 -10.10 5.24
CA ARG A 184 -2.01 -11.41 5.00
C ARG A 184 -1.14 -11.41 3.75
N ILE A 185 -0.06 -12.19 3.77
CA ILE A 185 0.67 -12.54 2.55
C ILE A 185 -0.10 -13.67 1.87
N VAL A 186 -0.51 -13.46 0.62
CA VAL A 186 -1.31 -14.43 -0.15
C VAL A 186 -0.48 -15.18 -1.21
N ALA A 187 0.70 -14.65 -1.56
CA ALA A 187 1.60 -15.29 -2.52
C ALA A 187 3.03 -14.76 -2.42
N ALA A 188 4.00 -15.61 -2.71
CA ALA A 188 5.36 -15.19 -3.07
C ALA A 188 5.48 -15.01 -4.59
N ILE A 189 6.28 -14.03 -5.01
CA ILE A 189 6.54 -13.67 -6.41
C ILE A 189 8.06 -13.58 -6.63
N PRO A 190 8.64 -14.44 -7.49
CA PRO A 190 10.08 -14.45 -7.73
C PRO A 190 10.51 -13.21 -8.51
N ARG A 191 11.68 -12.66 -8.22
CA ARG A 191 12.22 -11.48 -8.94
C ARG A 191 12.41 -11.68 -10.46
N THR A 192 12.39 -12.93 -10.94
CA THR A 192 12.62 -13.27 -12.34
C THR A 192 11.45 -12.92 -13.26
N VAL A 193 10.27 -12.61 -12.71
CA VAL A 193 9.11 -12.18 -13.51
C VAL A 193 9.10 -10.67 -13.80
N PHE A 194 10.21 -9.98 -13.54
CA PHE A 194 10.33 -8.54 -13.74
C PHE A 194 11.46 -8.15 -14.69
N PHE A 195 11.30 -7.00 -15.33
CA PHE A 195 12.35 -6.35 -16.10
C PHE A 195 12.47 -4.86 -15.74
N PRO A 196 13.67 -4.38 -15.34
CA PRO A 196 14.79 -5.19 -14.90
C PRO A 196 14.41 -6.01 -13.65
N PRO A 197 15.10 -7.13 -13.36
CA PRO A 197 14.82 -7.88 -12.15
C PRO A 197 15.25 -7.07 -10.91
N PRO A 198 14.40 -6.98 -9.87
CA PRO A 198 14.78 -6.36 -8.61
C PRO A 198 15.83 -7.20 -7.87
N ARG A 199 16.45 -6.63 -6.83
CA ARG A 199 17.47 -7.34 -6.04
C ARG A 199 16.89 -8.46 -5.17
N VAL A 200 15.65 -8.30 -4.73
CA VAL A 200 14.97 -9.18 -3.79
C VAL A 200 13.65 -9.67 -4.36
N ASP A 201 13.15 -10.79 -3.84
CA ASP A 201 11.82 -11.28 -4.18
C ASP A 201 10.71 -10.41 -3.61
N SER A 202 9.53 -10.57 -4.20
CA SER A 202 8.30 -9.87 -3.82
C SER A 202 7.29 -10.81 -3.19
N VAL A 203 6.30 -10.22 -2.53
CA VAL A 203 5.11 -10.91 -2.04
C VAL A 203 3.87 -10.11 -2.43
N ILE A 204 2.76 -10.80 -2.63
CA ILE A 204 1.43 -10.18 -2.72
C ILE A 204 0.87 -10.12 -1.31
N VAL A 205 0.56 -8.92 -0.85
CA VAL A 205 -0.12 -8.67 0.41
C VAL A 205 -1.57 -8.30 0.12
N GLN A 206 -2.50 -8.96 0.80
CA GLN A 206 -3.89 -8.56 0.84
C GLN A 206 -4.18 -7.83 2.14
N LEU A 207 -4.78 -6.63 2.04
CA LEU A 207 -5.31 -5.86 3.16
C LEU A 207 -6.82 -5.70 2.96
N ASP A 208 -7.61 -6.32 3.84
CA ASP A 208 -9.06 -6.12 3.86
C ASP A 208 -9.38 -5.06 4.92
N ARG A 209 -9.85 -3.89 4.48
CA ARG A 209 -10.20 -2.77 5.37
C ARG A 209 -11.35 -3.19 6.28
N ARG A 210 -11.28 -2.80 7.55
CA ARG A 210 -12.35 -2.99 8.53
C ARG A 210 -13.44 -1.96 8.33
N ASP A 211 -14.69 -2.35 8.54
CA ASP A 211 -15.81 -1.39 8.57
C ASP A 211 -15.74 -0.45 9.77
N LYS A 212 -15.12 -0.90 10.88
CA LYS A 212 -14.80 -0.08 12.05
C LYS A 212 -13.39 -0.40 12.53
N PRO A 213 -12.62 0.59 13.02
CA PRO A 213 -11.30 0.33 13.57
C PRO A 213 -11.34 -0.71 14.70
N LEU A 214 -10.23 -1.44 14.87
CA LEU A 214 -10.16 -2.55 15.83
C LEU A 214 -10.29 -2.08 17.29
N VAL A 215 -9.89 -0.84 17.58
CA VAL A 215 -10.03 -0.20 18.90
C VAL A 215 -10.55 1.23 18.73
N ASP A 216 -11.32 1.71 19.70
CA ASP A 216 -11.83 3.08 19.69
C ASP A 216 -10.79 4.05 20.27
N VAL A 217 -10.50 5.14 19.55
CA VAL A 217 -9.50 6.13 19.94
C VAL A 217 -10.06 7.51 19.61
N PRO A 218 -10.16 8.45 20.58
CA PRO A 218 -10.75 9.77 20.34
C PRO A 218 -10.05 10.58 19.25
N ASP A 219 -8.75 10.34 19.05
CA ASP A 219 -7.94 10.99 18.02
C ASP A 219 -6.91 9.99 17.46
N PRO A 220 -7.28 9.24 16.42
CA PRO A 220 -6.41 8.25 15.81
C PRO A 220 -5.13 8.86 15.24
N GLU A 221 -5.19 10.05 14.65
CA GLU A 221 -4.01 10.71 14.06
C GLU A 221 -3.00 11.11 15.14
N PHE A 222 -3.48 11.59 16.29
CA PHE A 222 -2.60 11.79 17.43
C PHE A 222 -1.97 10.49 17.93
N MET A 223 -2.73 9.39 18.00
CA MET A 223 -2.16 8.06 18.31
C MET A 223 -1.06 7.69 17.31
N PHE A 224 -1.28 7.88 16.00
CA PHE A 224 -0.28 7.54 14.99
C PHE A 224 0.94 8.47 15.02
N SER A 225 0.80 9.72 15.47
CA SER A 225 1.95 10.59 15.77
C SER A 225 2.83 10.01 16.90
N LEU A 226 2.21 9.46 17.96
CA LEU A 226 2.91 8.79 19.06
C LEU A 226 3.58 7.49 18.59
N VAL A 227 2.88 6.69 17.78
CA VAL A 227 3.44 5.48 17.15
C VAL A 227 4.67 5.85 16.30
N GLY A 228 4.55 6.88 15.46
CA GLY A 228 5.65 7.38 14.62
C GLY A 228 6.87 7.80 15.45
N ALA A 229 6.67 8.58 16.51
CA ALA A 229 7.74 8.97 17.43
C ALA A 229 8.36 7.77 18.15
N GLY A 230 7.54 6.82 18.60
CA GLY A 230 7.97 5.60 19.28
C GLY A 230 8.91 4.75 18.42
N PHE A 231 8.52 4.48 17.17
CA PHE A 231 9.30 3.66 16.24
C PHE A 231 10.46 4.42 15.56
N GLY A 232 10.44 5.76 15.55
CA GLY A 232 11.49 6.58 14.95
C GLY A 232 12.88 6.38 15.56
N GLN A 233 12.96 5.83 16.78
CA GLN A 233 14.22 5.57 17.49
C GLN A 233 14.27 4.13 18.02
N ARG A 234 14.33 3.13 17.12
CA ARG A 234 14.23 1.66 17.40
C ARG A 234 14.99 1.12 18.63
N ARG A 235 16.10 1.74 19.04
CA ARG A 235 16.91 1.26 20.18
C ARG A 235 16.59 1.96 21.51
N LYS A 236 15.79 3.03 21.49
CA LYS A 236 15.46 3.83 22.67
C LYS A 236 14.13 3.37 23.28
N THR A 237 14.03 3.53 24.58
CA THR A 237 12.79 3.28 25.33
C THR A 237 11.73 4.32 24.97
N LEU A 238 10.44 4.00 25.17
CA LEU A 238 9.32 4.91 24.93
C LEU A 238 9.47 6.22 25.70
N ARG A 239 10.01 6.17 26.94
CA ARG A 239 10.34 7.37 27.71
C ARG A 239 11.23 8.35 26.94
N ARG A 240 12.21 7.86 26.18
CA ARG A 240 13.11 8.71 25.38
C ARG A 240 12.50 9.08 24.04
N SER A 241 11.83 8.14 23.38
CA SER A 241 11.28 8.34 22.03
C SER A 241 10.09 9.30 22.02
N LEU A 242 9.21 9.24 23.02
CA LEU A 242 7.99 10.05 23.08
C LEU A 242 8.20 11.45 23.68
N ARG A 243 9.39 11.75 24.21
CA ARG A 243 9.69 13.05 24.82
C ARG A 243 9.51 14.21 23.85
N SER A 244 9.69 14.00 22.55
CA SER A 244 9.48 15.03 21.53
C SER A 244 8.02 15.47 21.39
N ILE A 245 7.06 14.62 21.79
CA ILE A 245 5.62 14.91 21.70
C ILE A 245 5.05 15.21 23.08
N LEU A 246 5.38 14.40 24.08
CA LEU A 246 4.76 14.48 25.41
C LEU A 246 5.55 15.35 26.41
N GLY A 247 6.77 15.77 26.07
CA GLY A 247 7.61 16.59 26.94
C GLY A 247 7.85 15.94 28.32
N ASP A 248 7.80 16.73 29.37
CA ASP A 248 8.08 16.26 30.74
C ASP A 248 6.94 15.39 31.32
N ARG A 249 5.74 15.42 30.70
CA ARG A 249 4.62 14.53 31.05
C ARG A 249 4.80 13.08 30.58
N THR A 250 5.84 12.78 29.80
CA THR A 250 6.01 11.44 29.19
C THR A 250 5.90 10.29 30.21
N VAL A 251 6.54 10.42 31.38
CA VAL A 251 6.53 9.37 32.40
C VAL A 251 5.15 9.21 33.04
N SER A 252 4.48 10.30 33.41
CA SER A 252 3.16 10.22 34.03
C SER A 252 2.11 9.67 33.06
N VAL A 253 2.18 10.03 31.78
CA VAL A 253 1.29 9.51 30.74
C VAL A 253 1.52 8.01 30.51
N LEU A 254 2.79 7.55 30.42
CA LEU A 254 3.10 6.13 30.28
C LEU A 254 2.57 5.32 31.47
N THR A 255 2.80 5.80 32.69
CA THR A 255 2.29 5.15 33.92
C THR A 255 0.76 5.13 33.95
N ALA A 256 0.09 6.24 33.60
CA ALA A 256 -1.37 6.31 33.54
C ALA A 256 -1.96 5.38 32.46
N ALA A 257 -1.17 5.07 31.42
CA ALA A 257 -1.53 4.12 30.39
C ALA A 257 -1.20 2.66 30.75
N GLY A 258 -0.62 2.39 31.92
CA GLY A 258 -0.20 1.05 32.35
C GLY A 258 1.05 0.53 31.63
N ILE A 259 1.87 1.41 31.04
CA ILE A 259 3.03 1.04 30.23
C ILE A 259 4.33 1.27 31.02
N ASP A 260 5.17 0.25 31.11
CA ASP A 260 6.51 0.40 31.70
C ASP A 260 7.37 1.33 30.84
N THR A 261 7.91 2.36 31.47
CA THR A 261 8.76 3.40 30.86
C THR A 261 10.02 2.87 30.15
N ASN A 262 10.45 1.65 30.48
CA ASN A 262 11.59 0.98 29.85
C ASN A 262 11.20 0.15 28.62
N GLN A 263 9.91 -0.03 28.34
CA GLN A 263 9.46 -0.69 27.12
C GLN A 263 9.87 0.09 25.88
N ARG A 264 9.95 -0.63 24.76
CA ARG A 264 10.19 -0.08 23.42
C ARG A 264 8.91 -0.21 22.60
N ALA A 265 8.81 0.60 21.55
CA ALA A 265 7.65 0.63 20.67
C ALA A 265 7.29 -0.76 20.11
N GLU A 266 8.28 -1.58 19.75
CA GLU A 266 8.03 -2.94 19.23
C GLU A 266 7.37 -3.91 20.22
N ASN A 267 7.33 -3.58 21.51
CA ASN A 267 6.73 -4.43 22.54
C ASN A 267 5.25 -4.10 22.81
N LEU A 268 4.71 -3.05 22.20
CA LEU A 268 3.33 -2.62 22.40
C LEU A 268 2.41 -3.28 21.36
N ASP A 269 1.25 -3.70 21.83
CA ASP A 269 0.10 -4.00 20.97
C ASP A 269 -0.77 -2.75 20.74
N LEU A 270 -1.87 -2.92 20.03
CA LEU A 270 -2.77 -1.83 19.66
C LEU A 270 -3.51 -1.23 20.86
N ASP A 271 -3.87 -2.04 21.87
CA ASP A 271 -4.57 -1.57 23.06
C ASP A 271 -3.67 -0.66 23.91
N HIS A 272 -2.37 -0.99 24.02
CA HIS A 272 -1.40 -0.11 24.66
C HIS A 272 -1.30 1.25 23.95
N TRP A 273 -1.25 1.27 22.61
CA TRP A 273 -1.20 2.53 21.85
C TRP A 273 -2.48 3.36 22.02
N ALA A 274 -3.64 2.71 21.98
CA ALA A 274 -4.92 3.36 22.22
C ALA A 274 -5.00 3.97 23.62
N GLN A 275 -4.59 3.21 24.64
CA GLN A 275 -4.60 3.68 26.02
C GLN A 275 -3.63 4.85 26.23
N LEU A 276 -2.42 4.78 25.64
CA LEU A 276 -1.45 5.87 25.68
C LEU A 276 -2.03 7.16 25.07
N ALA A 277 -2.74 7.07 23.94
CA ALA A 277 -3.38 8.22 23.31
C ALA A 277 -4.48 8.83 24.19
N ARG A 278 -5.31 7.99 24.85
CA ARG A 278 -6.34 8.45 25.81
C ARG A 278 -5.70 9.15 27.02
N SER A 279 -4.69 8.54 27.63
CA SER A 279 -3.99 9.09 28.79
C SER A 279 -3.23 10.38 28.50
N ALA A 280 -2.79 10.59 27.25
CA ALA A 280 -2.11 11.82 26.85
C ALA A 280 -3.07 13.02 26.70
N LYS A 281 -4.36 12.77 26.47
CA LYS A 281 -5.41 13.80 26.36
C LYS A 281 -6.18 14.06 27.66
N SER A 282 -6.00 13.20 28.66
CA SER A 282 -6.51 13.39 30.02
C SER A 282 -5.67 14.43 30.76
#